data_AF-A0A931EZP8-F1
#
_entry.id   AF-A0A931EZP8-F1
#
_cell.length_a   1.000
_cell.length_b   1.000
_cell.length_c   1.000
_cell.angle_alpha   90.00
_cell.angle_beta   90.00
_cell.angle_gamma   90.00
#
_symmetry.space_group_name_H-M   'P 1'
#
loop_
_entity.id
_entity.type
_entity.pdbx_description
1 polymer ?
#
loop_
_entity_poly.entity_id
_entity_poly.type
_entity_poly.pdbx_seq_one_letter_code
_entity_poly.pdbx_strand_id
1 'polypeptide(L)'
;MNTLTAAVASLALSGTLLSAAPPAQTSSLPEELHECARAVARCDGTLAVPLDWRNPSSERIEVAFAWIPATEHATGTILANPGGPLPALPQLPRIQQALGPVLQHQNLLVVDPRGLGKSSPLLCPGLNLSEPDTIAACAAHLGSRARFFTADQAVRDMDAVRRTLGAGPVTFYGNSYGTAYAQAYAARHSESLAAAFLDSTSVTSADGYALWPCDPALTCSTWSATGRGPAAHCRVTRAAPTRGCWRSCASTPTPRCPSSRSGAWRG
;
A
#
# COMPACT_ATOMS: atom_id res chain seq x y z
N MET A 1 -25.59 -19.92 -80.39
CA MET A 1 -25.73 -18.73 -79.53
C MET A 1 -26.14 -19.22 -78.15
N ASN A 2 -25.23 -19.20 -77.17
CA ASN A 2 -25.52 -19.01 -75.74
C ASN A 2 -24.18 -18.96 -74.98
N THR A 3 -24.01 -17.86 -74.27
CA THR A 3 -22.81 -17.35 -73.61
C THR A 3 -22.49 -18.06 -72.30
N LEU A 4 -21.23 -18.44 -72.10
CA LEU A 4 -20.65 -18.89 -70.82
C LEU A 4 -20.26 -17.67 -69.97
N THR A 5 -20.89 -17.47 -68.82
CA THR A 5 -20.48 -16.51 -67.78
C THR A 5 -19.49 -17.16 -66.82
N ALA A 6 -18.26 -16.66 -66.78
CA ALA A 6 -17.25 -17.01 -65.78
C ALA A 6 -17.42 -16.14 -64.53
N ALA A 7 -17.53 -16.76 -63.36
CA ALA A 7 -17.55 -16.08 -62.07
C ALA A 7 -16.11 -15.84 -61.57
N VAL A 8 -15.74 -14.58 -61.34
CA VAL A 8 -14.46 -14.18 -60.75
C VAL A 8 -14.65 -14.08 -59.24
N ALA A 9 -13.96 -14.94 -58.48
CA ALA A 9 -13.96 -14.90 -57.02
C ALA A 9 -12.86 -13.92 -56.54
N SER A 10 -13.28 -12.79 -55.96
CA SER A 10 -12.37 -11.81 -55.34
C SER A 10 -11.98 -12.27 -53.93
N LEU A 11 -10.70 -12.59 -53.71
CA LEU A 11 -10.13 -12.79 -52.38
C LEU A 11 -9.91 -11.43 -51.70
N ALA A 12 -10.67 -11.15 -50.64
CA ALA A 12 -10.42 -10.01 -49.76
C ALA A 12 -9.31 -10.36 -48.76
N LEU A 13 -8.14 -9.73 -48.88
CA LEU A 13 -7.10 -9.79 -47.85
C LEU A 13 -7.52 -8.91 -46.66
N SER A 14 -7.86 -9.53 -45.54
CA SER A 14 -8.04 -8.83 -44.27
C SER A 14 -6.66 -8.50 -43.68
N GLY A 15 -6.23 -7.25 -43.82
CA GLY A 15 -5.02 -6.75 -43.15
C GLY A 15 -5.26 -6.59 -41.65
N THR A 16 -4.59 -7.40 -40.84
CA THR A 16 -4.52 -7.22 -39.39
C THR A 16 -3.67 -6.00 -39.06
N LEU A 17 -4.31 -4.94 -38.56
CA LEU A 17 -3.61 -3.79 -37.98
C LEU A 17 -2.94 -4.22 -36.67
N LEU A 18 -1.62 -4.36 -36.67
CA LEU A 18 -0.82 -4.47 -35.44
C LEU A 18 -0.99 -3.16 -34.66
N SER A 19 -1.71 -3.22 -33.54
CA SER A 19 -1.78 -2.11 -32.59
C SER A 19 -0.40 -1.94 -31.96
N ALA A 20 0.35 -0.92 -32.37
CA ALA A 20 1.61 -0.55 -31.73
C ALA A 20 1.33 -0.22 -30.25
N ALA A 21 2.01 -0.91 -29.34
CA ALA A 21 1.96 -0.59 -27.92
C ALA A 21 2.51 0.84 -27.71
N PRO A 22 1.90 1.65 -26.83
CA PRO A 22 2.43 2.96 -26.51
C PRO A 22 3.86 2.84 -25.97
N PRO A 23 4.76 3.79 -26.28
CA PRO A 23 6.14 3.73 -25.81
C PRO A 23 6.16 3.70 -24.28
N ALA A 24 6.86 2.72 -23.73
CA ALA A 24 7.13 2.66 -22.31
C ALA A 24 7.82 3.96 -21.88
N GLN A 25 7.24 4.68 -20.93
CA GLN A 25 7.87 5.86 -20.35
C GLN A 25 9.10 5.39 -19.58
N THR A 26 10.28 5.49 -20.20
CA THR A 26 11.56 5.35 -19.50
C THR A 26 11.66 6.46 -18.49
N SER A 27 11.38 6.16 -17.22
CA SER A 27 11.73 7.00 -16.09
C SER A 27 13.25 7.11 -16.05
N SER A 28 13.82 8.14 -16.67
CA SER A 28 15.23 8.48 -16.47
C SER A 28 15.47 8.76 -14.98
N LEU A 29 16.62 8.33 -14.46
CA LEU A 29 17.06 8.74 -13.13
C LEU A 29 17.12 10.28 -13.07
N PRO A 30 16.92 10.89 -11.89
CA PRO A 30 17.13 12.33 -11.72
C PRO A 30 18.52 12.74 -12.21
N GLU A 31 18.61 13.92 -12.85
CA GLU A 31 19.88 14.46 -13.37
C GLU A 31 20.91 14.67 -12.25
N GLU A 32 20.43 14.92 -11.02
CA GLU A 32 21.24 14.96 -9.80
C GLU A 32 20.63 14.07 -8.71
N LEU A 33 21.46 13.22 -8.10
CA LEU A 33 21.07 12.39 -6.97
C LEU A 33 20.98 13.23 -5.69
N HIS A 34 20.12 12.80 -4.76
CA HIS A 34 20.02 13.39 -3.43
C HIS A 34 21.36 13.31 -2.68
N GLU A 35 21.69 14.30 -1.84
CA GLU A 35 22.97 14.38 -1.13
C GLU A 35 23.30 13.11 -0.31
N CYS A 36 22.29 12.51 0.33
CA CYS A 36 22.42 11.24 1.04
C CYS A 36 22.92 10.06 0.17
N ALA A 37 22.83 10.12 -1.16
CA ALA A 37 23.34 9.07 -2.05
C ALA A 37 24.86 8.88 -1.93
N ARG A 38 25.59 9.90 -1.46
CA ARG A 38 27.05 9.86 -1.24
C ARG A 38 27.43 9.75 0.24
N ALA A 39 26.47 9.55 1.13
CA ALA A 39 26.76 9.45 2.55
C ALA A 39 27.63 8.21 2.84
N VAL A 40 28.56 8.35 3.77
CA VAL A 40 29.42 7.25 4.30
C VAL A 40 28.99 6.80 5.70
N ALA A 41 27.94 7.42 6.23
CA ALA A 41 27.29 7.11 7.49
C ALA A 41 25.78 7.35 7.32
N ARG A 42 25.00 7.12 8.38
CA ARG A 42 23.57 7.42 8.38
C ARG A 42 23.32 8.86 7.91
N CYS A 43 22.44 9.01 6.93
CA CYS A 43 21.93 10.28 6.43
C CYS A 43 20.41 10.27 6.51
N ASP A 44 19.84 11.22 7.26
CA ASP A 44 18.40 11.44 7.31
C ASP A 44 18.05 12.57 6.32
N GLY A 45 17.04 12.35 5.47
CA GLY A 45 16.64 13.30 4.44
C GLY A 45 15.13 13.39 4.28
N THR A 46 14.69 14.35 3.47
CA THR A 46 13.29 14.51 3.07
C THR A 46 13.17 14.59 1.56
N LEU A 47 12.04 14.14 1.03
CA LEU A 47 11.70 14.26 -0.37
C LEU A 47 10.29 14.84 -0.50
N ALA A 48 10.15 15.92 -1.27
CA ALA A 48 8.83 16.39 -1.68
C ALA A 48 8.27 15.45 -2.75
N VAL A 49 7.04 14.96 -2.56
CA VAL A 49 6.32 14.03 -3.46
C VAL A 49 4.89 14.52 -3.68
N PRO A 50 4.18 14.12 -4.76
CA PRO A 50 2.78 14.52 -4.92
C PRO A 50 1.90 13.81 -3.88
N LEU A 51 0.90 14.53 -3.36
CA LEU A 51 -0.15 13.95 -2.52
C LEU A 51 -0.92 12.86 -3.27
N ASP A 52 -1.23 13.05 -4.55
CA ASP A 52 -1.81 12.02 -5.40
C ASP A 52 -0.86 11.66 -6.55
N TRP A 53 -0.23 10.50 -6.48
CA TRP A 53 0.62 10.01 -7.57
C TRP A 53 -0.13 9.76 -8.90
N ARG A 54 -1.47 9.74 -8.91
CA ARG A 54 -2.26 9.71 -10.16
C ARG A 54 -2.44 11.11 -10.78
N ASN A 55 -2.15 12.15 -10.01
CA ASN A 55 -2.14 13.54 -10.47
C ASN A 55 -0.84 14.22 -9.98
N PRO A 56 0.26 14.11 -10.74
CA PRO A 56 1.57 14.65 -10.33
C PRO A 56 1.58 16.16 -10.02
N SER A 57 0.59 16.91 -10.53
CA SER A 57 0.38 18.35 -10.26
C SER A 57 -0.41 18.63 -8.98
N SER A 58 -0.79 17.62 -8.20
CA SER A 58 -1.40 17.80 -6.89
C SER A 58 -0.46 18.53 -5.93
N GLU A 59 -1.01 19.02 -4.81
CA GLU A 59 -0.22 19.49 -3.66
C GLU A 59 0.95 18.55 -3.36
N ARG A 60 2.09 19.12 -2.95
CA ARG A 60 3.28 18.37 -2.54
C ARG A 60 3.25 18.12 -1.04
N ILE A 61 3.61 16.91 -0.64
CA ILE A 61 3.86 16.53 0.75
C ILE A 61 5.32 16.14 0.91
N GLU A 62 5.83 16.26 2.14
CA GLU A 62 7.17 15.78 2.47
C GLU A 62 7.11 14.35 3.01
N VAL A 63 8.03 13.51 2.54
CA VAL A 63 8.31 12.19 3.11
C VAL A 63 9.73 12.15 3.63
N ALA A 64 9.91 11.65 4.85
CA ALA A 64 11.20 11.53 5.52
C ALA A 64 11.76 10.12 5.38
N PHE A 65 13.08 10.02 5.26
CA PHE A 65 13.78 8.75 5.13
C PHE A 65 15.12 8.77 5.87
N ALA A 66 15.67 7.58 6.10
CA ALA A 66 17.04 7.35 6.50
C ALA A 66 17.72 6.43 5.47
N TRP A 67 18.89 6.85 5.02
CA TRP A 67 19.83 6.08 4.23
C TRP A 67 21.02 5.70 5.09
N ILE A 68 21.31 4.41 5.19
CA ILE A 68 22.41 3.87 5.98
C ILE A 68 23.24 2.99 5.04
N PRO A 69 24.43 3.45 4.62
CA PRO A 69 25.32 2.65 3.79
C PRO A 69 25.76 1.36 4.49
N ALA A 70 26.03 0.33 3.70
CA ALA A 70 26.70 -0.88 4.18
C ALA A 70 28.07 -0.51 4.80
N THR A 71 28.49 -1.26 5.83
CA THR A 71 29.81 -1.01 6.47
C THR A 71 30.97 -1.58 5.68
N GLU A 72 30.71 -2.56 4.80
CA GLU A 72 31.68 -3.13 3.87
C GLU A 72 31.27 -2.84 2.42
N HIS A 73 31.71 -3.68 1.47
CA HIS A 73 31.26 -3.57 0.09
C HIS A 73 29.75 -3.86 -0.02
N ALA A 74 28.99 -2.84 -0.44
CA ALA A 74 27.56 -2.96 -0.68
C ALA A 74 27.27 -3.84 -1.91
N THR A 75 26.47 -4.88 -1.70
CA THR A 75 25.98 -5.81 -2.73
C THR A 75 24.54 -5.56 -3.13
N GLY A 76 23.86 -4.64 -2.44
CA GLY A 76 22.48 -4.27 -2.70
C GLY A 76 21.93 -3.26 -1.70
N THR A 77 20.62 -3.07 -1.74
CA THR A 77 19.88 -2.21 -0.80
C THR A 77 18.66 -2.96 -0.28
N ILE A 78 18.47 -2.95 1.04
CA ILE A 78 17.26 -3.38 1.71
C ILE A 78 16.38 -2.15 1.97
N LEU A 79 15.17 -2.15 1.39
CA LEU A 79 14.10 -1.24 1.79
C LEU A 79 13.28 -1.91 2.89
N ALA A 80 13.33 -1.37 4.11
CA ALA A 80 12.74 -2.01 5.28
C ALA A 80 11.54 -1.23 5.84
N ASN A 81 10.48 -1.97 6.19
CA ASN A 81 9.36 -1.44 6.95
C ASN A 81 8.99 -2.37 8.14
N PRO A 82 8.90 -1.83 9.36
CA PRO A 82 8.67 -2.61 10.58
C PRO A 82 7.19 -2.96 10.82
N GLY A 83 6.27 -2.44 10.01
CA GLY A 83 4.83 -2.66 10.17
C GLY A 83 4.14 -1.67 11.08
N GLY A 84 3.28 -2.18 11.96
CA GLY A 84 2.32 -1.41 12.77
C GLY A 84 0.90 -1.45 12.19
N PRO A 85 0.45 -0.45 11.41
CA PRO A 85 1.19 0.71 10.86
C PRO A 85 1.70 1.68 11.94
N LEU A 86 2.93 2.16 11.80
CA LEU A 86 3.58 3.13 12.70
C LEU A 86 4.70 3.91 11.97
N PRO A 87 5.23 5.01 12.54
CA PRO A 87 6.44 5.67 12.04
C PRO A 87 7.63 4.69 11.96
N ALA A 88 8.29 4.59 10.81
CA ALA A 88 9.32 3.60 10.56
C ALA A 88 10.71 4.02 11.08
N LEU A 89 11.07 5.31 10.96
CA LEU A 89 12.40 5.81 11.34
C LEU A 89 12.73 5.60 12.83
N PRO A 90 11.80 5.80 13.80
CA PRO A 90 12.06 5.48 15.20
C PRO A 90 12.31 3.99 15.46
N GLN A 91 11.94 3.09 14.54
CA GLN A 91 12.14 1.65 14.68
C GLN A 91 13.46 1.15 14.09
N LEU A 92 14.34 2.04 13.61
CA LEU A 92 15.64 1.67 13.06
C LEU A 92 16.43 0.68 13.93
N PRO A 93 16.55 0.84 15.25
CA PRO A 93 17.26 -0.15 16.08
C PRO A 93 16.65 -1.56 15.99
N ARG A 94 15.31 -1.66 15.96
CA ARG A 94 14.61 -2.94 15.82
C ARG A 94 14.80 -3.55 14.42
N ILE A 95 14.76 -2.72 13.38
CA ILE A 95 15.02 -3.15 12.00
C ILE A 95 16.46 -3.67 11.87
N GLN A 96 17.44 -2.92 12.38
CA GLN A 96 18.85 -3.32 12.35
C GLN A 96 19.10 -4.60 13.14
N GLN A 97 18.43 -4.77 14.30
CA GLN A 97 18.48 -6.01 15.07
C GLN A 97 17.92 -7.20 14.28
N ALA A 98 16.79 -7.03 13.59
CA ALA A 98 16.16 -8.10 12.82
C ALA A 98 16.98 -8.50 11.57
N LEU A 99 17.58 -7.54 10.88
CA LEU A 99 18.39 -7.78 9.68
C LEU A 99 19.79 -8.29 10.05
N GLY A 100 20.35 -7.81 11.17
CA GLY A 100 21.60 -8.31 11.72
C GLY A 100 22.78 -8.21 10.74
N PRO A 101 23.60 -9.27 10.62
CA PRO A 101 24.84 -9.23 9.83
C PRO A 101 24.66 -8.91 8.33
N VAL A 102 23.46 -9.10 7.76
CA VAL A 102 23.22 -8.81 6.33
C VAL A 102 23.50 -7.34 5.99
N LEU A 103 23.36 -6.43 6.97
CA LEU A 103 23.62 -5.00 6.81
C LEU A 103 25.12 -4.67 6.62
N GLN A 104 26.03 -5.62 6.85
CA GLN A 104 27.44 -5.44 6.50
C GLN A 104 27.63 -5.27 5.00
N HIS A 105 26.77 -5.90 4.19
CA HIS A 105 26.85 -5.91 2.73
C HIS A 105 25.60 -5.33 2.03
N GLN A 106 24.65 -4.77 2.78
CA GLN A 106 23.43 -4.20 2.23
C GLN A 106 23.26 -2.79 2.78
N ASN A 107 23.05 -1.83 1.88
CA ASN A 107 22.56 -0.52 2.31
C ASN A 107 21.17 -0.71 2.91
N LEU A 108 20.81 0.10 3.89
CA LEU A 108 19.49 0.13 4.49
C LEU A 108 18.78 1.44 4.17
N LEU A 109 17.64 1.33 3.51
CA LEU A 109 16.70 2.41 3.28
C LEU A 109 15.46 2.20 4.16
N VAL A 110 15.12 3.20 4.96
CA VAL A 110 13.88 3.24 5.73
C VAL A 110 13.16 4.54 5.42
N VAL A 111 11.87 4.46 5.11
CA VAL A 111 11.04 5.62 4.78
C VAL A 111 9.85 5.63 5.74
N ASP A 112 9.60 6.76 6.39
CA ASP A 112 8.37 6.96 7.15
C ASP A 112 7.19 6.98 6.15
N PRO A 113 6.18 6.10 6.28
CA PRO A 113 5.02 6.17 5.40
C PRO A 113 4.33 7.52 5.54
N ARG A 114 3.86 8.09 4.42
CA ARG A 114 3.04 9.32 4.41
C ARG A 114 1.95 9.27 5.48
N GLY A 115 1.77 10.37 6.20
CA GLY A 115 0.81 10.49 7.30
C GLY A 115 1.32 9.98 8.64
N LEU A 116 2.53 9.41 8.71
CA LEU A 116 3.16 8.91 9.92
C LEU A 116 4.52 9.56 10.14
N GLY A 117 4.94 9.67 11.40
CA GLY A 117 6.28 10.09 11.78
C GLY A 117 6.59 11.51 11.29
N LYS A 118 7.72 11.66 10.62
CA LYS A 118 8.14 12.93 10.00
C LYS A 118 7.57 13.14 8.59
N SER A 119 6.87 12.14 8.03
CA SER A 119 6.31 12.21 6.67
C SER A 119 4.91 12.81 6.67
N SER A 120 4.81 14.14 6.77
CA SER A 120 3.54 14.89 6.69
C SER A 120 2.44 14.27 7.58
N PRO A 121 2.65 14.20 8.92
CA PRO A 121 1.84 13.41 9.83
C PRO A 121 0.36 13.81 9.82
N LEU A 122 -0.52 12.81 9.91
CA LEU A 122 -1.94 13.04 10.12
C LEU A 122 -2.19 13.40 11.58
N LEU A 123 -2.67 14.62 11.81
CA LEU A 123 -3.00 15.11 13.14
C LEU A 123 -4.48 14.90 13.41
N CYS A 124 -4.79 13.94 14.28
CA CYS A 124 -6.15 13.71 14.77
C CYS A 124 -6.19 13.85 16.29
N PRO A 125 -6.44 15.07 16.81
CA PRO A 125 -6.52 15.31 18.24
C PRO A 125 -7.58 14.41 18.90
N GLY A 126 -7.19 13.74 19.98
CA GLY A 126 -8.09 12.86 20.73
C GLY A 126 -8.41 11.53 20.04
N LEU A 127 -7.71 11.15 18.96
CA LEU A 127 -7.92 9.85 18.33
C LEU A 127 -7.59 8.71 19.30
N ASN A 128 -8.60 7.88 19.58
CA ASN A 128 -8.46 6.60 20.24
C ASN A 128 -9.02 5.52 19.31
N LEU A 129 -8.17 4.62 18.82
CA LEU A 129 -8.57 3.56 17.88
C LEU A 129 -9.56 2.55 18.48
N SER A 130 -9.79 2.58 19.79
CA SER A 130 -10.83 1.77 20.47
C SER A 130 -12.17 2.51 20.59
N GLU A 131 -12.24 3.80 20.24
CA GLU A 131 -13.42 4.64 20.39
C GLU A 131 -13.92 5.12 19.01
N PRO A 132 -15.01 4.53 18.48
CA PRO A 132 -15.51 4.84 17.14
C PRO A 132 -15.78 6.32 16.86
N ASP A 133 -16.27 7.07 17.85
CA ASP A 133 -16.59 8.50 17.69
C ASP A 133 -15.33 9.33 17.41
N THR A 134 -14.20 8.99 18.03
CA THR A 134 -12.92 9.68 17.80
C THR A 134 -12.35 9.35 16.42
N ILE A 135 -12.58 8.13 15.91
CA ILE A 135 -12.23 7.72 14.55
C ILE A 135 -13.08 8.49 13.54
N ALA A 136 -14.39 8.61 13.78
CA ALA A 136 -15.30 9.37 12.92
C ALA A 136 -14.94 10.86 12.91
N ALA A 137 -14.61 11.45 14.06
CA ALA A 137 -14.15 12.83 14.16
C ALA A 137 -12.84 13.05 13.39
N CYS A 138 -11.88 12.12 13.50
CA CYS A 138 -10.64 12.13 12.71
C CYS A 138 -10.94 12.04 11.21
N ALA A 139 -11.80 11.12 10.78
CA ALA A 139 -12.19 10.97 9.38
C ALA A 139 -12.85 12.25 8.84
N ALA A 140 -13.73 12.90 9.62
CA ALA A 140 -14.35 14.17 9.26
C ALA A 140 -13.33 15.31 9.19
N HIS A 141 -12.38 15.37 10.14
CA HIS A 141 -11.30 16.36 10.16
C HIS A 141 -10.39 16.25 8.94
N LEU A 142 -9.98 15.03 8.58
CA LEU A 142 -9.16 14.76 7.40
C LEU A 142 -9.94 14.95 6.09
N GLY A 143 -11.26 14.76 6.14
CA GLY A 143 -12.16 14.88 5.01
C GLY A 143 -11.67 14.10 3.79
N SER A 144 -11.74 14.74 2.63
CA SER A 144 -11.41 14.08 1.37
C SER A 144 -9.92 13.74 1.23
N ARG A 145 -9.05 14.33 2.05
CA ARG A 145 -7.58 14.14 2.02
C ARG A 145 -7.17 12.75 2.50
N ALA A 146 -7.97 12.12 3.37
CA ALA A 146 -7.70 10.79 3.92
C ALA A 146 -7.45 9.72 2.84
N ARG A 147 -8.09 9.85 1.67
CA ARG A 147 -7.96 8.89 0.55
C ARG A 147 -6.56 8.77 -0.04
N PHE A 148 -5.64 9.67 0.30
CA PHE A 148 -4.28 9.72 -0.22
C PHE A 148 -3.24 9.12 0.73
N PHE A 149 -3.64 8.70 1.92
CA PHE A 149 -2.78 8.09 2.94
C PHE A 149 -2.99 6.57 2.94
N THR A 150 -2.61 5.95 1.83
CA THR A 150 -2.80 4.51 1.58
C THR A 150 -1.47 3.83 1.31
N ALA A 151 -1.44 2.50 1.46
CA ALA A 151 -0.28 1.70 1.09
C ALA A 151 0.13 1.90 -0.38
N ASP A 152 -0.85 2.02 -1.30
CA ASP A 152 -0.62 2.30 -2.72
C ASP A 152 0.20 3.56 -2.95
N GLN A 153 -0.14 4.63 -2.26
CA GLN A 153 0.52 5.91 -2.40
C GLN A 153 1.87 5.93 -1.66
N ALA A 154 1.95 5.30 -0.49
CA ALA A 154 3.16 5.22 0.32
C ALA A 154 4.30 4.45 -0.40
N VAL A 155 4.00 3.35 -1.09
CA VAL A 155 5.07 2.59 -1.79
C VAL A 155 5.63 3.34 -2.99
N ARG A 156 4.85 4.25 -3.59
CA ARG A 156 5.34 5.15 -4.64
C ARG A 156 6.29 6.22 -4.07
N ASP A 157 6.07 6.64 -2.82
CA ASP A 157 7.02 7.49 -2.10
C ASP A 157 8.33 6.75 -1.86
N MET A 158 8.23 5.51 -1.38
CA MET A 158 9.40 4.66 -1.14
C MET A 158 10.22 4.46 -2.42
N ASP A 159 9.55 4.21 -3.55
CA ASP A 159 10.24 4.10 -4.84
C ASP A 159 10.82 5.45 -5.32
N ALA A 160 10.12 6.56 -5.10
CA ALA A 160 10.66 7.88 -5.42
C ALA A 160 11.95 8.16 -4.64
N VAL A 161 11.97 7.88 -3.33
CA VAL A 161 13.19 8.01 -2.49
C VAL A 161 14.29 7.07 -2.98
N ARG A 162 13.97 5.81 -3.31
CA ARG A 162 14.94 4.88 -3.91
C ARG A 162 15.58 5.47 -5.18
N ARG A 163 14.77 6.02 -6.09
CA ARG A 163 15.25 6.63 -7.34
C ARG A 163 16.12 7.85 -7.10
N THR A 164 15.77 8.74 -6.18
CA THR A 164 16.59 9.92 -5.88
C THR A 164 17.91 9.58 -5.21
N LEU A 165 17.98 8.46 -4.49
CA LEU A 165 19.23 7.93 -3.94
C LEU A 165 20.06 7.16 -4.97
N GLY A 166 19.54 6.95 -6.18
CA GLY A 166 20.20 6.11 -7.19
C GLY A 166 20.30 4.64 -6.76
N ALA A 167 19.50 4.23 -5.77
CA ALA A 167 19.46 2.84 -5.36
C ALA A 167 18.85 2.01 -6.51
N GLY A 168 19.58 0.98 -6.96
CA GLY A 168 19.09 0.02 -7.94
C GLY A 168 17.87 -0.77 -7.43
N PRO A 169 17.55 -1.93 -8.02
CA PRO A 169 16.51 -2.81 -7.48
C PRO A 169 16.77 -3.14 -6.00
N VAL A 170 15.71 -3.09 -5.18
CA VAL A 170 15.81 -3.29 -3.73
C VAL A 170 15.31 -4.67 -3.31
N THR A 171 15.86 -5.20 -2.22
CA THR A 171 15.21 -6.26 -1.45
C THR A 171 14.25 -5.62 -0.45
N PHE A 172 12.96 -5.92 -0.55
CA PHE A 172 11.97 -5.36 0.38
C PHE A 172 11.84 -6.26 1.61
N TYR A 173 12.17 -5.74 2.80
CA TYR A 173 11.89 -6.39 4.08
C TYR A 173 10.64 -5.79 4.71
N GLY A 174 9.58 -6.58 4.85
CA GLY A 174 8.35 -6.18 5.53
C GLY A 174 8.08 -7.05 6.75
N ASN A 175 7.89 -6.44 7.91
CA ASN A 175 7.37 -7.12 9.10
C ASN A 175 5.93 -6.67 9.38
N SER A 176 5.02 -7.59 9.76
CA SER A 176 3.64 -7.27 10.14
C SER A 176 2.92 -6.48 9.02
N TYR A 177 2.31 -5.31 9.29
CA TYR A 177 1.72 -4.44 8.26
C TYR A 177 2.73 -4.05 7.15
N GLY A 178 4.04 -4.12 7.43
CA GLY A 178 5.12 -3.94 6.46
C GLY A 178 5.03 -4.92 5.29
N THR A 179 4.44 -6.10 5.51
CA THR A 179 4.19 -7.08 4.45
C THR A 179 3.10 -6.63 3.49
N ALA A 180 2.15 -5.77 3.90
CA ALA A 180 1.18 -5.15 3.00
C ALA A 180 1.87 -4.11 2.11
N TYR A 181 2.81 -3.33 2.65
CA TYR A 181 3.65 -2.44 1.83
C TYR A 181 4.53 -3.23 0.85
N ALA A 182 5.16 -4.32 1.28
CA ALA A 182 6.00 -5.15 0.40
C ALA A 182 5.19 -5.74 -0.77
N GLN A 183 4.00 -6.28 -0.49
CA GLN A 183 3.08 -6.76 -1.53
C GLN A 183 2.62 -5.62 -2.46
N ALA A 184 2.31 -4.45 -1.90
CA ALA A 184 1.92 -3.29 -2.69
C ALA A 184 3.07 -2.79 -3.59
N TYR A 185 4.31 -2.79 -3.09
CA TYR A 185 5.51 -2.44 -3.83
C TYR A 185 5.75 -3.42 -4.98
N ALA A 186 5.68 -4.73 -4.72
CA ALA A 186 5.80 -5.76 -5.75
C ALA A 186 4.79 -5.59 -6.89
N ALA A 187 3.55 -5.22 -6.56
CA ALA A 187 2.51 -5.01 -7.57
C ALA A 187 2.68 -3.72 -8.41
N ARG A 188 3.48 -2.74 -7.96
CA ARG A 188 3.60 -1.41 -8.58
C ARG A 188 4.98 -1.12 -9.18
N HIS A 189 6.00 -1.78 -8.64
CA HIS A 189 7.41 -1.52 -8.90
C HIS A 189 8.17 -2.83 -9.07
N SER A 190 7.57 -3.83 -9.74
CA SER A 190 8.16 -5.16 -9.93
C SER A 190 9.54 -5.12 -10.60
N GLU A 191 9.77 -4.14 -11.48
CA GLU A 191 11.04 -3.90 -12.16
C GLU A 191 12.13 -3.34 -11.23
N SER A 192 11.73 -2.79 -10.09
CA SER A 192 12.62 -2.20 -9.08
C SER A 192 12.71 -3.08 -7.82
N LEU A 193 12.18 -4.30 -7.86
CA LEU A 193 12.18 -5.26 -6.76
C LEU A 193 13.09 -6.46 -7.10
N ALA A 194 14.19 -6.61 -6.35
CA ALA A 194 15.08 -7.76 -6.48
C ALA A 194 14.52 -9.01 -5.75
N ALA A 195 13.98 -8.81 -4.55
CA ALA A 195 13.40 -9.86 -3.72
C ALA A 195 12.45 -9.24 -2.67
N ALA A 196 11.58 -10.05 -2.07
CA ALA A 196 10.75 -9.63 -0.94
C ALA A 196 10.80 -10.66 0.20
N PHE A 197 11.00 -10.18 1.42
CA PHE A 197 10.92 -10.97 2.64
C PHE A 197 9.71 -10.49 3.46
N LEU A 198 8.75 -11.39 3.65
CA LEU A 198 7.50 -11.12 4.36
C LEU A 198 7.51 -11.85 5.70
N ASP A 199 7.71 -11.11 6.78
CA ASP A 199 7.69 -11.63 8.14
C ASP A 199 6.36 -11.28 8.82
N SER A 200 5.67 -12.29 9.35
CA SER A 200 4.37 -12.14 10.03
C SER A 200 3.31 -11.52 9.10
N THR A 201 3.09 -12.18 7.97
CA THR A 201 2.35 -11.69 6.80
C THR A 201 0.90 -11.31 7.06
N SER A 202 0.56 -10.07 6.71
CA SER A 202 -0.81 -9.61 6.48
C SER A 202 -1.20 -10.02 5.06
N VAL A 203 -2.08 -11.02 4.93
CA VAL A 203 -2.59 -11.44 3.63
C VAL A 203 -3.42 -10.29 3.05
N THR A 204 -3.24 -9.93 1.79
CA THR A 204 -4.08 -8.93 1.12
C THR A 204 -4.96 -9.56 0.06
N SER A 205 -6.23 -9.14 -0.04
CA SER A 205 -7.12 -9.53 -1.14
C SER A 205 -6.78 -8.76 -2.41
N ALA A 206 -7.33 -9.21 -3.55
CA ALA A 206 -7.10 -8.60 -4.86
C ALA A 206 -7.56 -7.13 -4.96
N ASP A 207 -8.45 -6.68 -4.08
CA ASP A 207 -8.87 -5.29 -3.94
C ASP A 207 -7.93 -4.44 -3.06
N GLY A 208 -6.86 -5.04 -2.55
CA GLY A 208 -5.78 -4.37 -1.80
C GLY A 208 -6.02 -4.24 -0.30
N TYR A 209 -7.10 -4.85 0.23
CA TYR A 209 -7.38 -4.83 1.67
C TYR A 209 -6.70 -5.99 2.39
N ALA A 210 -6.21 -5.74 3.61
CA ALA A 210 -5.68 -6.80 4.46
C ALA A 210 -6.81 -7.72 4.94
N LEU A 211 -6.68 -9.00 4.64
CA LEU A 211 -7.44 -10.11 5.18
C LEU A 211 -6.86 -10.44 6.56
N TRP A 212 -7.27 -9.70 7.59
CA TRP A 212 -7.00 -10.09 8.98
C TRP A 212 -7.93 -11.27 9.36
N PRO A 213 -7.50 -12.28 10.15
CA PRO A 213 -8.33 -13.46 10.35
C PRO A 213 -9.65 -13.12 11.06
N CYS A 214 -10.75 -13.35 10.38
CA CYS A 214 -11.98 -13.84 10.99
C CYS A 214 -11.98 -15.36 10.82
N ASP A 215 -11.70 -16.08 11.92
CA ASP A 215 -12.01 -17.50 12.15
C ASP A 215 -11.31 -18.54 11.22
N PRO A 216 -10.75 -19.67 11.74
CA PRO A 216 -10.28 -20.79 10.92
C PRO A 216 -11.32 -21.36 9.93
N ALA A 217 -12.60 -20.97 10.02
CA ALA A 217 -13.67 -21.40 9.11
C ALA A 217 -13.82 -20.60 7.79
N LEU A 218 -12.94 -19.65 7.46
CA LEU A 218 -13.06 -18.82 6.23
C LEU A 218 -14.43 -18.09 6.12
N THR A 219 -14.99 -17.65 7.24
CA THR A 219 -16.18 -16.78 7.22
C THR A 219 -15.79 -15.34 7.53
N CYS A 220 -15.82 -14.47 6.51
CA CYS A 220 -15.85 -13.03 6.73
C CYS A 220 -17.11 -12.69 7.55
N SER A 221 -16.93 -12.31 8.81
CA SER A 221 -17.99 -11.73 9.63
C SER A 221 -18.26 -10.31 9.13
N THR A 222 -19.11 -10.17 8.11
CA THR A 222 -19.60 -8.85 7.70
C THR A 222 -20.72 -8.42 8.63
N TRP A 223 -20.56 -7.26 9.29
CA TRP A 223 -21.66 -6.61 9.98
C TRP A 223 -22.43 -5.75 8.97
N SER A 224 -23.63 -6.17 8.59
CA SER A 224 -24.55 -5.37 7.78
C SER A 224 -25.76 -4.97 8.61
N ALA A 225 -25.99 -3.66 8.75
CA ALA A 225 -27.26 -3.14 9.20
C ALA A 225 -28.23 -3.13 8.00
N THR A 226 -29.19 -4.05 7.96
CA THR A 226 -30.29 -4.02 6.98
C THR A 226 -31.58 -3.56 7.66
N GLY A 227 -32.07 -2.39 7.27
CA GLY A 227 -33.38 -1.87 7.66
C GLY A 227 -33.43 -0.35 7.72
N ARG A 228 -34.45 0.27 7.11
CA ARG A 228 -34.77 1.69 7.32
C ARG A 228 -35.82 1.78 8.43
N GLY A 229 -35.38 2.05 9.66
CA GLY A 229 -36.27 2.28 10.80
C GLY A 229 -35.57 2.13 12.16
N PRO A 230 -36.17 2.60 13.26
CA PRO A 230 -35.57 2.64 14.60
C PRO A 230 -35.35 1.26 15.26
N ALA A 231 -35.70 0.17 14.57
CA ALA A 231 -35.48 -1.21 15.00
C ALA A 231 -34.60 -1.99 14.01
N ALA A 232 -33.43 -1.43 13.66
CA ALA A 232 -32.43 -2.16 12.87
C ALA A 232 -31.88 -3.34 13.69
N HIS A 233 -32.02 -4.56 13.16
CA HIS A 233 -31.47 -5.77 13.78
C HIS A 233 -30.08 -6.04 13.21
N CYS A 234 -29.05 -6.12 14.07
CA CYS A 234 -27.74 -6.62 13.66
C CYS A 234 -27.85 -8.13 13.40
N ARG A 235 -27.74 -8.55 12.13
CA ARG A 235 -27.72 -9.96 11.75
C ARG A 235 -26.36 -10.28 11.17
N VAL A 236 -25.72 -11.33 11.68
CA VAL A 236 -24.53 -11.91 11.05
C VAL A 236 -25.00 -12.71 9.84
N THR A 237 -24.71 -12.24 8.64
CA THR A 237 -24.95 -13.00 7.40
C THR A 237 -23.62 -13.43 6.80
N ARG A 238 -23.47 -14.73 6.54
CA ARG A 238 -22.37 -15.28 5.74
C ARG A 238 -22.63 -14.91 4.27
N ALA A 239 -21.80 -14.09 3.65
CA ALA A 239 -21.89 -13.77 2.23
C ALA A 239 -20.52 -13.70 1.55
N ALA A 240 -20.46 -14.14 0.30
CA ALA A 240 -19.28 -14.09 -0.55
C ALA A 240 -18.91 -12.64 -0.92
N PRO A 241 -17.62 -12.33 -1.15
CA PRO A 241 -17.14 -10.96 -1.34
C PRO A 241 -17.67 -10.41 -2.67
N THR A 242 -18.57 -9.43 -2.62
CA THR A 242 -18.96 -8.65 -3.81
C THR A 242 -18.83 -7.15 -3.53
N ARG A 243 -18.57 -6.39 -4.60
CA ARG A 243 -18.10 -4.99 -4.68
C ARG A 243 -18.98 -3.91 -4.01
N GLY A 244 -20.02 -4.25 -3.26
CA GLY A 244 -21.09 -3.33 -2.85
C GLY A 244 -20.99 -2.67 -1.47
N CYS A 245 -20.07 -3.10 -0.59
CA CYS A 245 -20.18 -2.78 0.85
C CYS A 245 -19.92 -1.31 1.27
N TRP A 246 -19.36 -0.45 0.40
CA TRP A 246 -18.93 0.89 0.81
C TRP A 246 -20.00 1.99 0.75
N ARG A 247 -21.21 1.75 0.24
CA ARG A 247 -22.22 2.82 0.09
C ARG A 247 -23.01 3.18 1.36
N SER A 248 -22.95 2.42 2.45
CA SER A 248 -23.94 2.57 3.54
C SER A 248 -23.44 3.06 4.90
N CYS A 249 -22.14 3.28 5.13
CA CYS A 249 -21.68 3.77 6.44
C CYS A 249 -21.87 5.28 6.65
N ALA A 250 -22.25 6.05 5.62
CA ALA A 250 -22.31 7.50 5.68
C ALA A 250 -23.66 8.10 6.15
N SER A 251 -24.67 7.30 6.53
CA SER A 251 -26.05 7.81 6.56
C SER A 251 -27.00 7.38 7.69
N THR A 252 -26.55 6.91 8.87
CA THR A 252 -27.51 6.67 9.98
C THR A 252 -26.94 6.85 11.39
N PRO A 253 -27.73 7.37 12.36
CA PRO A 253 -27.32 7.55 13.75
C PRO A 253 -27.40 6.24 14.57
N THR A 254 -26.56 6.17 15.60
CA THR A 254 -26.23 5.06 16.53
C THR A 254 -27.40 4.25 17.12
N PRO A 255 -27.17 2.95 17.41
CA PRO A 255 -27.70 2.34 18.64
C PRO A 255 -26.67 1.51 19.45
N ARG A 256 -26.90 1.41 20.77
CA ARG A 256 -26.07 0.68 21.77
C ARG A 256 -26.21 -0.85 21.64
N CYS A 257 -25.12 -1.59 21.85
CA CYS A 257 -25.10 -3.07 21.97
C CYS A 257 -25.14 -3.55 23.44
N PRO A 258 -25.84 -4.66 23.77
CA PRO A 258 -25.84 -5.23 25.12
C PRO A 258 -24.61 -6.12 25.38
N SER A 259 -24.19 -6.19 26.66
CA SER A 259 -23.02 -6.93 27.14
C SER A 259 -23.19 -8.46 27.06
N SER A 260 -22.11 -9.15 26.66
CA SER A 260 -22.05 -10.61 26.55
C SER A 260 -22.12 -11.29 27.93
N ARG A 261 -23.09 -12.18 28.14
CA ARG A 261 -23.01 -13.20 29.20
C ARG A 261 -22.24 -14.42 28.69
N SER A 262 -21.32 -14.87 29.53
CA SER A 262 -20.55 -16.12 29.42
C SER A 262 -21.47 -17.34 29.47
N GLY A 263 -21.29 -18.27 28.53
CA GLY A 263 -21.94 -19.58 28.50
C GLY A 263 -20.90 -20.66 28.21
N ALA A 264 -20.74 -21.57 29.16
CA ALA A 264 -19.66 -22.53 29.30
C ALA A 264 -19.64 -23.65 28.25
N TRP A 265 -18.43 -24.10 27.90
CA TRP A 265 -18.16 -25.40 27.28
C TRP A 265 -18.34 -26.53 28.28
N ARG A 266 -19.16 -27.55 27.95
CA ARG A 266 -18.98 -28.96 28.38
C ARG A 266 -19.67 -29.90 27.38
N GLY A 267 -18.97 -30.99 27.03
CA GLY A 267 -19.51 -32.27 26.57
C GLY A 267 -19.94 -32.33 25.12
#